data_AF-A0A6N6SG47-F1
#
_entry.id   AF-A0A6N6SG47-F1
#
_cell.length_a   1.000
_cell.length_b   1.000
_cell.length_c   1.000
_cell.angle_alpha   90.00
_cell.angle_beta   90.00
_cell.angle_gamma   90.00
#
_symmetry.space_group_name_H-M   'P 1'
#
loop_
_entity.id
_entity.type
_entity.pdbx_description
1 polymer ?
#
loop_
_entity_poly.entity_id
_entity_poly.type
_entity_poly.pdbx_seq_one_letter_code
_entity_poly.pdbx_strand_id
1 'polypeptide(L)'
;MGKIVQMDATGTPDIPYFLTEAETRRHGVDIGEAIQRGMLTADDFRALLAACRTCDDGQAIRCEPGHDRTARAAPDWCANRSVLEALRGIV
;
A
#
# COMPACT_ATOMS: atom_id res chain seq x y z
N MET A 1 19.06 -2.26 15.38
CA MET A 1 18.35 -3.55 15.29
C MET A 1 17.54 -3.54 13.99
N GLY A 2 18.12 -3.99 12.88
CA GLY A 2 17.45 -3.93 11.57
C GLY A 2 16.41 -5.05 11.47
N LYS A 3 15.12 -4.71 11.34
CA LYS A 3 14.07 -5.70 11.13
C LYS A 3 14.04 -6.07 9.64
N ILE A 4 14.13 -7.37 9.39
CA ILE A 4 14.13 -7.99 8.06
C ILE A 4 12.79 -7.71 7.39
N VAL A 5 12.82 -7.04 6.24
CA VAL A 5 11.67 -6.97 5.32
C VAL A 5 11.61 -8.34 4.62
N GLN A 6 10.46 -8.99 4.66
CA GLN A 6 10.28 -10.28 3.98
C GLN A 6 10.39 -10.03 2.47
N MET A 7 11.41 -10.62 1.84
CA MET A 7 11.69 -10.50 0.41
C MET A 7 11.07 -11.70 -0.31
N ASP A 8 10.50 -11.47 -1.49
CA ASP A 8 10.09 -12.53 -2.39
C ASP A 8 11.32 -13.23 -3.01
N ALA A 9 11.09 -14.28 -3.80
CA ALA A 9 12.15 -15.07 -4.43
C ALA A 9 13.05 -14.29 -5.40
N THR A 10 12.68 -13.06 -5.77
CA THR A 10 13.46 -12.17 -6.65
C THR A 10 14.30 -11.16 -5.88
N GLY A 11 14.21 -11.16 -4.55
CA GLY A 11 14.85 -10.15 -3.70
C GLY A 11 14.08 -8.83 -3.65
N THR A 12 12.82 -8.83 -4.09
CA THR A 12 11.95 -7.66 -4.02
C THR A 12 11.14 -7.75 -2.72
N PRO A 13 10.96 -6.66 -1.96
CA PRO A 13 10.04 -6.67 -0.83
C PRO A 13 8.67 -7.23 -1.24
N ASP A 14 8.16 -8.21 -0.51
CA ASP A 14 6.81 -8.75 -0.73
C ASP A 14 5.78 -7.68 -0.35
N ILE A 15 5.52 -6.77 -1.28
CA ILE A 15 4.60 -5.64 -1.14
C ILE A 15 3.34 -5.97 -1.95
N PRO A 16 2.14 -5.97 -1.32
CA PRO A 16 0.88 -6.11 -2.04
C PRO A 16 0.77 -5.09 -3.18
N TYR A 17 0.24 -5.49 -4.33
CA TYR A 17 0.23 -4.68 -5.56
C TYR A 17 -0.24 -3.23 -5.32
N PHE A 18 -1.33 -3.04 -4.58
CA PHE A 18 -1.91 -1.72 -4.27
C PHE A 18 -1.08 -0.84 -3.32
N LEU A 19 -0.08 -1.41 -2.66
CA LEU A 19 0.85 -0.69 -1.79
C LEU A 19 2.22 -0.49 -2.44
N THR A 20 2.38 -0.89 -3.70
CA THR A 20 3.57 -0.52 -4.48
C THR A 20 3.62 1.00 -4.66
N GLU A 21 4.83 1.53 -4.80
CA GLU A 21 5.05 2.96 -5.02
C GLU A 21 4.29 3.47 -6.26
N ALA A 22 4.29 2.68 -7.34
CA ALA A 22 3.61 3.05 -8.58
C ALA A 22 2.09 3.22 -8.40
N GLU A 23 1.43 2.32 -7.64
CA GLU A 23 -0.02 2.40 -7.42
C GLU A 23 -0.39 3.46 -6.38
N THR A 24 0.36 3.53 -5.27
CA THR A 24 0.11 4.54 -4.22
C THR A 24 0.24 5.97 -4.76
N ARG A 25 1.26 6.24 -5.60
CA ARG A 25 1.42 7.56 -6.25
C ARG A 25 0.27 7.91 -7.19
N ARG A 26 -0.37 6.94 -7.84
CA ARG A 26 -1.58 7.20 -8.66
C ARG A 26 -2.76 7.68 -7.81
N HIS A 27 -2.83 7.26 -6.56
CA HIS A 27 -3.80 7.74 -5.58
C HIS A 27 -3.38 9.07 -4.92
N GLY A 28 -2.24 9.64 -5.33
CA GLY A 28 -1.69 10.87 -4.76
C GLY A 28 -1.03 10.65 -3.41
N VAL A 29 -0.47 9.47 -3.16
CA VAL A 29 0.23 9.11 -1.93
C VAL A 29 1.64 8.61 -2.25
N ASP A 30 2.65 9.27 -1.72
CA ASP A 30 4.02 8.77 -1.65
C ASP A 30 4.30 8.23 -0.24
N ILE A 31 4.27 6.90 -0.09
CA ILE A 31 4.53 6.23 1.18
C ILE A 31 5.98 6.47 1.65
N GLY A 32 6.94 6.52 0.73
CA GLY A 32 8.34 6.76 1.07
C GLY A 32 8.55 8.14 1.66
N GLU A 33 7.92 9.15 1.08
CA GLU A 33 7.91 10.53 1.59
C GLU A 33 7.16 10.61 2.93
N ALA A 34 6.01 9.94 3.07
CA ALA A 34 5.27 9.89 4.33
C ALA A 34 6.10 9.30 5.47
N ILE A 35 6.92 8.27 5.19
CA ILE A 35 7.87 7.70 6.16
C ILE A 35 8.99 8.67 6.48
N GLN A 36 9.62 9.28 5.46
CA GLN A 36 10.71 10.23 5.64
C GLN A 36 10.30 11.46 6.46
N ARG A 37 9.05 11.93 6.29
CA ARG A 37 8.47 13.05 7.04
C ARG A 37 7.96 12.64 8.43
N GLY A 38 8.05 11.37 8.80
CA GLY A 38 7.58 10.84 10.08
C GLY A 38 6.05 10.81 10.24
N MET A 39 5.31 10.95 9.14
CA MET A 39 3.84 10.84 9.11
C MET A 39 3.38 9.38 9.15
N LEU A 40 4.23 8.47 8.67
CA LEU A 40 4.02 7.03 8.73
C LEU A 40 5.25 6.39 9.38
N THR A 41 5.06 5.64 10.47
CA THR A 41 6.17 4.89 11.06
C THR A 41 6.39 3.55 10.33
N ALA A 42 7.52 2.90 10.58
CA ALA A 42 7.77 1.57 10.04
C ALA A 42 6.75 0.53 10.56
N ASP A 43 6.26 0.68 11.80
CA ASP A 43 5.24 -0.22 12.34
C ASP A 43 3.85 0.06 11.72
N ASP A 44 3.51 1.33 11.45
CA ASP A 44 2.30 1.68 10.69
C ASP A 44 2.35 1.10 9.27
N PHE A 45 3.50 1.18 8.61
CA PHE A 45 3.68 0.57 7.29
C PHE A 45 3.52 -0.95 7.33
N ARG A 46 4.04 -1.62 8.37
CA ARG A 46 3.80 -3.06 8.56
C ARG A 46 2.31 -3.38 8.78
N ALA A 47 1.58 -2.51 9.49
CA ALA A 47 0.14 -2.67 9.69
C ALA A 47 -0.63 -2.52 8.37
N LEU A 48 -0.30 -1.53 7.54
CA LEU A 48 -0.85 -1.37 6.18
C LEU A 48 -0.65 -2.63 5.33
N LEU A 49 0.57 -3.18 5.34
CA LEU A 49 0.91 -4.40 4.62
C LEU A 49 0.12 -5.61 5.15
N ALA A 50 -0.09 -5.73 6.46
CA ALA A 50 -0.87 -6.81 7.05
C ALA A 50 -2.36 -6.69 6.70
N ALA A 51 -2.95 -5.50 6.85
CA ALA A 51 -4.36 -5.24 6.55
C ALA A 51 -4.68 -5.41 5.06
N CYS A 52 -3.75 -5.07 4.17
CA CYS A 52 -3.93 -5.31 2.73
C CYS A 52 -4.01 -6.81 2.42
N ARG A 53 -3.22 -7.64 3.10
CA ARG A 53 -3.18 -9.10 2.90
C ARG A 53 -4.41 -9.84 3.43
N THR A 54 -5.17 -9.25 4.35
CA THR A 54 -6.41 -9.85 4.89
C THR A 54 -7.63 -9.54 4.05
N CYS A 55 -7.49 -8.90 2.89
CA CYS A 55 -8.61 -8.64 1.99
C CYS A 55 -9.02 -9.96 1.32
N ASP A 56 -10.12 -10.56 1.80
CA ASP A 56 -10.63 -11.87 1.35
C ASP A 56 -10.97 -11.94 -0.15
N ASP A 57 -11.21 -10.79 -0.79
CA ASP A 57 -11.49 -10.73 -2.23
C ASP A 57 -10.29 -11.08 -3.13
N GLY A 58 -9.11 -11.37 -2.57
CA GLY A 58 -7.92 -11.72 -3.36
C GLY A 58 -7.37 -10.57 -4.22
N GLN A 59 -7.99 -9.39 -4.15
CA GLN A 59 -7.65 -8.19 -4.92
C GLN A 59 -6.20 -7.75 -4.64
N ALA A 60 -5.72 -7.84 -3.39
CA ALA A 60 -4.36 -7.47 -3.02
C ALA A 60 -3.28 -8.33 -3.71
N ILE A 61 -3.66 -9.49 -4.24
CA ILE A 61 -2.78 -10.48 -4.89
C ILE A 61 -3.04 -10.57 -6.40
N ARG A 62 -4.14 -10.03 -6.94
CA ARG A 62 -4.51 -10.23 -8.35
C ARG A 62 -4.94 -8.97 -9.05
N CYS A 63 -4.30 -8.74 -10.19
CA CYS A 63 -4.78 -7.95 -11.33
C CYS A 63 -6.10 -8.52 -11.90
N GLU A 64 -7.16 -8.59 -11.10
CA GLU A 64 -8.46 -9.10 -11.57
C GLU A 64 -9.02 -8.19 -12.69
N PRO A 65 -9.54 -8.78 -13.78
CA PRO A 65 -10.28 -8.04 -14.81
C PRO A 65 -11.51 -7.38 -14.18
N GLY A 66 -11.58 -6.05 -14.24
CA GLY A 66 -12.66 -5.25 -13.62
C GLY A 66 -12.18 -4.29 -12.53
N HIS A 67 -10.92 -4.40 -12.10
CA HIS A 67 -10.30 -3.35 -11.29
C HIS A 67 -10.02 -2.12 -12.17
N ASP A 68 -10.65 -1.00 -11.84
CA ASP A 68 -10.36 0.28 -12.49
C ASP A 68 -8.96 0.76 -12.10
N ARG A 69 -7.98 0.46 -12.96
CA ARG A 69 -6.59 0.89 -12.78
C ARG A 69 -6.40 2.40 -12.92
N THR A 70 -7.46 3.14 -13.27
CA THR A 70 -7.48 4.60 -13.33
C THR A 70 -8.06 5.24 -12.07
N ALA A 71 -8.57 4.43 -11.12
CA ALA A 71 -9.14 4.92 -9.88
C ALA A 71 -8.11 5.77 -9.12
N ARG A 72 -8.46 7.03 -8.85
CA ARG A 72 -7.62 7.96 -8.09
C ARG A 72 -7.87 7.90 -6.59
N ALA A 73 -8.69 6.95 -6.12
CA ALA A 73 -9.06 6.81 -4.73
C ALA A 73 -9.11 5.34 -4.34
N ALA A 74 -8.81 5.07 -3.07
CA ALA A 74 -8.98 3.72 -2.54
C ALA A 74 -10.48 3.41 -2.47
N PRO A 75 -10.95 2.23 -2.88
CA PRO A 75 -12.37 1.91 -2.87
C PRO A 75 -12.94 1.85 -1.44
N ASP A 76 -14.25 2.03 -1.29
CA ASP A 76 -14.92 2.11 0.03
C ASP A 76 -14.72 0.85 0.89
N TRP A 77 -14.51 -0.32 0.27
CA TRP A 77 -14.25 -1.58 0.96
C TRP A 77 -12.79 -1.75 1.40
N CYS A 78 -11.86 -0.89 0.96
CA CYS A 78 -10.44 -1.06 1.26
C CYS A 78 -10.18 -0.77 2.74
N ALA A 79 -9.64 -1.76 3.47
CA ALA A 79 -9.26 -1.63 4.88
C ALA A 79 -8.22 -0.51 5.11
N ASN A 80 -7.39 -0.21 4.11
CA ASN A 80 -6.38 0.86 4.17
C ASN A 80 -6.91 2.23 3.72
N ARG A 81 -8.18 2.33 3.29
CA ARG A 81 -8.73 3.56 2.71
C ARG A 81 -8.50 4.77 3.61
N SER A 82 -8.87 4.68 4.89
CA SER A 82 -8.75 5.81 5.82
C SER A 82 -7.33 6.37 5.89
N VAL A 83 -6.32 5.50 5.95
CA VAL A 83 -4.91 5.88 6.00
C VAL A 83 -4.44 6.46 4.67
N LEU A 84 -4.77 5.82 3.54
CA LEU A 84 -4.37 6.30 2.21
C LEU A 84 -5.00 7.66 1.90
N GLU A 85 -6.27 7.85 2.26
CA GLU A 85 -6.95 9.14 2.08
C GLU A 85 -6.38 10.24 2.99
N ALA A 86 -5.95 9.90 4.21
CA ALA A 86 -5.30 10.85 5.12
C ALA A 86 -3.90 11.28 4.63
N LEU A 87 -3.21 10.43 3.87
CA LEU A 87 -1.91 10.72 3.26
C LEU A 87 -2.01 11.34 1.86
N ARG A 88 -3.23 11.51 1.33
CA ARG A 88 -3.43 12.06 -0.02
C ARG A 88 -2.88 13.49 -0.11
N GLY A 89 -2.12 13.75 -1.17
CA GLY A 89 -1.45 15.03 -1.41
C GLY A 89 0.01 15.07 -0.90
N ILE A 90 0.47 14.00 -0.26
CA ILE A 90 1.90 13.75 -0.05
C ILE A 90 2.42 13.11 -1.33
N VAL A 91 3.10 13.88 -2.19
CA VAL A 91 3.62 13.46 -3.50
C VAL A 91 4.98 14.06 -3.78
#